data_AF-A0A7C6HVY9-F1
#
_entry.id   AF-A0A7C6HVY9-F1
#
_cell.length_a   1.000
_cell.length_b   1.000
_cell.length_c   1.000
_cell.angle_alpha   90.00
_cell.angle_beta   90.00
_cell.angle_gamma   90.00
#
_symmetry.space_group_name_H-M   'P 1'
#
loop_
_entity.id
_entity.type
_entity.pdbx_description
1 polymer ?
#
loop_
_entity_poly.entity_id
_entity_poly.type
_entity_poly.pdbx_seq_one_letter_code
_entity_poly.pdbx_strand_id
1 'polypeptide(L)'
;MDINKRNSLLLSVLSIFCVSIFPVIFLYTQNAGEVNAKELILPLGIFLGIALIIGIIFSFFIKSINNLSLITCLFMLLFSNYALIEKGIRCIFSSLRYWHIAPIMIVVFLHVAYFLNKKIKIETVQTFSLVLTIVFGGLTLFNVLLAIPVIGEKIEISYKNKNQNLQISRPDNIILPNFYY
;
A
#
# COMPACT_ATOMS: atom_id res chain seq x y z
N MET A 1 24.69 11.36 12.85
CA MET A 1 23.53 12.14 13.32
C MET A 1 22.85 11.28 14.38
N ASP A 2 23.11 11.57 15.67
CA ASP A 2 22.55 10.77 16.77
C ASP A 2 21.05 11.05 16.90
N ILE A 3 20.24 10.06 16.54
CA ILE A 3 18.79 10.12 16.65
C ILE A 3 18.43 9.70 18.09
N ASN A 4 17.85 10.63 18.86
CA ASN A 4 17.33 10.33 20.20
C ASN A 4 16.34 9.15 20.15
N LYS A 5 16.31 8.31 21.19
CA LYS A 5 15.51 7.06 21.27
C LYS A 5 14.03 7.24 20.91
N ARG A 6 13.42 8.37 21.25
CA ARG A 6 12.03 8.69 20.86
C ARG A 6 11.92 8.93 19.35
N ASN A 7 12.87 9.66 18.78
CA ASN A 7 12.90 9.96 17.35
C ASN A 7 13.19 8.69 16.54
N SER A 8 13.99 7.75 17.07
CA SER A 8 14.26 6.48 16.37
C SER A 8 13.04 5.57 16.34
N LEU A 9 12.23 5.56 17.40
CA LEU A 9 10.97 4.83 17.42
C LEU A 9 9.98 5.43 16.42
N LEU A 10 9.82 6.75 16.43
CA LEU A 10 8.94 7.45 15.50
C LEU A 10 9.34 7.19 14.05
N LEU A 11 10.64 7.27 13.75
CA LEU A 11 11.17 6.95 12.42
C LEU A 11 10.89 5.49 12.02
N SER A 12 11.08 4.55 12.94
CA SER A 12 10.82 3.13 12.71
C SER A 12 9.36 2.88 12.35
N VAL A 13 8.41 3.43 13.13
CA VAL A 13 6.97 3.30 12.88
C VAL A 13 6.57 3.97 11.58
N LEU A 14 7.10 5.17 11.32
CA LEU A 14 6.79 5.93 10.11
C LEU A 14 7.29 5.21 8.86
N SER A 15 8.47 4.59 8.91
CA SER A 15 9.00 3.80 7.79
C SER A 15 8.10 2.63 7.42
N ILE A 16 7.63 1.86 8.42
CA ILE A 16 6.68 0.76 8.21
C ILE A 16 5.40 1.31 7.58
N PHE A 17 4.84 2.38 8.16
CA PHE A 17 3.61 2.98 7.67
C PHE A 17 3.72 3.40 6.20
N CYS A 18 4.76 4.17 5.84
CA CYS A 18 4.97 4.64 4.47
C CYS A 18 5.14 3.48 3.48
N VAL A 19 5.94 2.46 3.82
CA VAL A 19 6.17 1.30 2.95
C VAL A 19 4.90 0.48 2.77
N SER A 20 4.11 0.29 3.83
CA SER A 20 2.90 -0.53 3.80
C SER A 20 1.75 0.11 3.03
N ILE A 21 1.54 1.43 3.15
CA ILE A 21 0.43 2.11 2.47
C ILE A 21 0.73 2.39 0.99
N PHE A 22 2.01 2.56 0.64
CA PHE A 22 2.43 2.98 -0.69
C PHE A 22 1.81 2.15 -1.82
N PRO A 23 1.91 0.80 -1.86
CA PRO A 23 1.39 0.02 -2.98
C PRO A 23 -0.13 0.18 -3.17
N VAL A 24 -0.86 0.34 -2.07
CA VAL A 24 -2.32 0.55 -2.09
C VAL A 24 -2.67 1.93 -2.66
N ILE A 25 -1.99 2.98 -2.19
CA ILE A 25 -2.21 4.34 -2.68
C ILE A 25 -1.77 4.48 -4.14
N PHE A 26 -0.64 3.89 -4.51
CA PHE A 26 -0.14 3.87 -5.87
C PHE A 26 -1.13 3.21 -6.84
N LEU A 27 -1.70 2.07 -6.46
CA LEU A 27 -2.67 1.39 -7.31
C LEU A 27 -3.98 2.19 -7.42
N TYR A 28 -4.45 2.77 -6.32
CA TYR A 28 -5.65 3.61 -6.33
C TYR A 28 -5.47 4.85 -7.22
N THR A 29 -4.36 5.57 -7.05
CA THR A 29 -4.10 6.82 -7.78
C THR A 29 -4.01 6.60 -9.30
N GLN A 30 -3.50 5.46 -9.75
CA GLN A 30 -3.54 5.08 -11.17
C GLN A 30 -4.95 4.78 -11.70
N ASN A 31 -5.89 4.42 -10.82
CA ASN A 31 -7.25 4.04 -11.17
C ASN A 31 -8.29 5.01 -10.58
N ALA A 32 -7.88 6.22 -10.20
CA ALA A 32 -8.72 7.15 -9.42
C ALA A 32 -9.97 7.61 -10.19
N GLY A 33 -9.92 7.60 -11.53
CA GLY A 33 -11.09 7.85 -12.38
C GLY A 33 -12.17 6.77 -12.26
N GLU A 34 -11.77 5.52 -12.01
CA GLU A 34 -12.65 4.36 -12.04
C GLU A 34 -13.07 3.93 -10.62
N VAL A 35 -12.11 3.87 -9.69
CA VAL A 35 -12.29 3.32 -8.34
C VAL A 35 -12.79 4.38 -7.35
N ASN A 36 -13.72 4.03 -6.46
CA ASN A 36 -14.15 4.96 -5.41
C ASN A 36 -13.14 5.01 -4.25
N ALA A 37 -12.94 6.18 -3.65
CA ALA A 37 -12.05 6.34 -2.50
C ALA A 37 -12.40 5.43 -1.30
N LYS A 38 -13.68 5.05 -1.14
CA LYS A 38 -14.12 4.11 -0.09
C LYS A 38 -13.54 2.71 -0.25
N GLU A 39 -13.24 2.30 -1.48
CA GLU A 39 -12.68 0.99 -1.78
C GLU A 39 -11.20 0.89 -1.34
N LEU A 40 -10.57 2.02 -0.98
CA LEU A 40 -9.21 2.08 -0.44
C LEU A 40 -9.11 1.55 1.01
N ILE A 41 -10.18 1.66 1.79
CA ILE A 41 -10.17 1.40 3.24
C ILE A 41 -9.78 -0.04 3.54
N LEU A 42 -10.39 -1.01 2.84
CA LEU A 42 -10.15 -2.43 3.07
C LEU A 42 -8.72 -2.84 2.68
N PRO A 43 -8.20 -2.54 1.47
CA PRO A 43 -6.81 -2.81 1.11
C PRO A 43 -5.79 -2.14 2.04
N LEU A 44 -6.02 -0.90 2.46
CA LEU A 44 -5.15 -0.24 3.45
C LEU A 44 -5.13 -0.99 4.77
N GLY A 45 -6.31 -1.38 5.27
CA GLY A 45 -6.44 -2.19 6.49
C GLY A 45 -5.72 -3.53 6.38
N ILE A 46 -5.82 -4.21 5.23
CA ILE A 46 -5.13 -5.49 4.98
C ILE A 46 -3.61 -5.29 4.99
N PHE A 47 -3.07 -4.32 4.25
CA PHE A 47 -1.62 -4.11 4.17
C PHE A 47 -1.01 -3.68 5.51
N LEU A 48 -1.70 -2.80 6.25
CA LEU A 48 -1.28 -2.43 7.61
C LEU A 48 -1.41 -3.60 8.58
N GLY A 49 -2.47 -4.40 8.46
CA GLY A 49 -2.68 -5.60 9.26
C GLY A 49 -1.59 -6.66 9.03
N ILE A 50 -1.20 -6.90 7.77
CA ILE A 50 -0.10 -7.81 7.43
C ILE A 50 1.21 -7.29 8.03
N ALA A 51 1.52 -6.00 7.86
CA ALA A 51 2.72 -5.41 8.44
C ALA A 51 2.76 -5.54 9.97
N LEU A 52 1.61 -5.37 10.64
CA LEU A 52 1.48 -5.57 12.08
C LEU A 52 1.70 -7.03 12.48
N ILE A 53 1.03 -7.98 11.81
CA ILE A 53 1.17 -9.42 12.09
C ILE A 53 2.64 -9.86 11.92
N ILE A 54 3.26 -9.45 10.82
CA ILE A 54 4.67 -9.76 10.53
C ILE A 54 5.59 -9.11 11.57
N GLY A 55 5.34 -7.86 11.95
CA GLY A 55 6.06 -7.19 13.04
C GLY A 55 5.94 -7.95 14.36
N ILE A 56 4.75 -8.44 14.71
CA ILE A 56 4.53 -9.24 15.92
C ILE A 56 5.31 -10.55 15.84
N ILE A 57 5.21 -11.28 14.72
CA ILE A 57 5.94 -12.55 14.51
C ILE A 57 7.45 -12.36 14.69
N PHE A 58 8.02 -11.33 14.05
CA PHE A 58 9.47 -11.08 14.14
C PHE A 58 9.91 -10.50 15.49
N SER A 59 9.01 -9.85 16.25
CA SER A 59 9.33 -9.31 17.57
C SER A 59 9.73 -10.38 18.59
N PHE A 60 9.28 -11.63 18.39
CA PHE A 60 9.71 -12.77 19.22
C PHE A 60 11.22 -13.02 19.11
N PHE A 61 11.80 -12.80 17.92
CA PHE A 61 13.21 -13.06 17.62
C PHE A 61 14.09 -11.79 17.66
N ILE A 62 13.49 -10.62 17.41
CA ILE A 62 14.21 -9.35 17.24
C ILE A 62 13.83 -8.40 18.37
N LYS A 63 14.80 -8.07 19.23
CA LYS A 63 14.59 -7.19 20.39
C LYS A 63 14.69 -5.69 20.07
N SER A 64 15.41 -5.33 19.01
CA SER A 64 15.58 -3.93 18.59
C SER A 64 14.44 -3.50 17.68
N ILE A 65 13.71 -2.45 18.09
CA ILE A 65 12.61 -1.88 17.29
C ILE A 65 13.08 -1.39 15.91
N ASN A 66 14.31 -0.85 15.83
CA ASN A 66 14.84 -0.35 14.57
C ASN A 66 15.08 -1.53 13.61
N ASN A 67 15.72 -2.62 14.08
CA ASN A 67 15.95 -3.82 13.27
C ASN A 67 14.62 -4.46 12.85
N LEU A 68 13.65 -4.50 13.77
CA LEU A 68 12.31 -5.01 13.50
C LEU A 68 11.65 -4.21 12.39
N SER A 69 11.73 -2.87 12.44
CA SER A 69 11.12 -2.01 11.41
C SER A 69 11.72 -2.23 10.03
N LEU A 70 13.05 -2.36 9.92
CA LEU A 70 13.72 -2.63 8.66
C LEU A 70 13.30 -3.99 8.08
N ILE A 71 13.26 -5.03 8.92
CA ILE A 71 12.89 -6.37 8.49
C ILE A 71 11.41 -6.41 8.08
N THR A 72 10.52 -5.77 8.82
CA THR A 72 9.10 -5.62 8.42
C THR A 72 8.96 -4.86 7.10
N CYS A 73 9.70 -3.77 6.90
CA CYS A 73 9.69 -3.03 5.64
C CYS A 73 10.15 -3.91 4.47
N LEU A 74 11.27 -4.63 4.64
CA LEU A 74 11.79 -5.52 3.60
C LEU A 74 10.81 -6.65 3.28
N PHE A 75 10.13 -7.20 4.29
CA PHE A 75 9.06 -8.17 4.06
C PHE A 75 7.92 -7.55 3.24
N MET A 76 7.45 -6.36 3.60
CA MET A 76 6.37 -5.69 2.88
C MET A 76 6.76 -5.35 1.44
N LEU A 77 8.02 -4.98 1.18
CA LEU A 77 8.53 -4.77 -0.18
C LEU A 77 8.54 -6.07 -0.98
N LEU A 78 9.01 -7.16 -0.39
CA LEU A 78 9.01 -8.48 -1.01
C LEU A 78 7.59 -8.97 -1.30
N PHE A 79 6.69 -8.80 -0.32
CA PHE A 79 5.28 -9.20 -0.42
C PHE A 79 4.54 -8.41 -1.51
N SER A 80 4.66 -7.07 -1.50
CA SER A 80 4.01 -6.21 -2.48
C SER A 80 4.54 -6.39 -3.91
N ASN A 81 5.78 -6.87 -4.06
CA ASN A 81 6.40 -7.13 -5.37
C ASN A 81 6.45 -8.62 -5.73
N TYR A 82 5.72 -9.49 -5.02
CA TYR A 82 5.79 -10.94 -5.22
C TYR A 82 5.54 -11.35 -6.68
N ALA A 83 4.51 -10.79 -7.33
CA ALA A 83 4.17 -11.13 -8.72
C ALA A 83 5.30 -10.80 -9.70
N LEU A 84 5.99 -9.67 -9.50
CA LEU A 84 7.14 -9.27 -10.31
C LEU A 84 8.32 -10.23 -10.11
N ILE A 85 8.59 -10.57 -8.85
CA ILE A 85 9.67 -11.50 -8.49
C ILE A 85 9.38 -12.90 -9.04
N GLU A 86 8.14 -13.39 -8.89
CA GLU A 86 7.70 -14.68 -9.43
C GLU A 86 7.91 -14.73 -10.95
N LYS A 87 7.48 -13.68 -11.67
CA LYS A 87 7.67 -13.58 -13.12
C LYS A 87 9.16 -13.61 -13.49
N GLY A 88 10.01 -12.90 -12.73
CA GLY A 88 11.46 -12.91 -12.93
C GLY A 88 12.08 -14.30 -12.72
N ILE A 89 11.70 -15.00 -11.65
CA ILE A 89 12.18 -16.36 -11.36
C ILE A 89 11.72 -17.33 -12.44
N ARG A 90 10.45 -17.27 -12.86
CA ARG A 90 9.91 -18.14 -13.91
C ARG A 90 10.54 -17.92 -15.28
N CYS A 91 11.10 -16.73 -15.54
CA CYS A 91 11.87 -16.46 -16.75
C CYS A 91 13.14 -17.32 -16.82
N ILE A 92 13.78 -17.54 -15.67
CA ILE A 92 15.01 -18.34 -15.55
C ILE A 92 14.67 -19.83 -15.35
N PHE A 93 13.66 -20.12 -14.53
CA PHE A 93 13.26 -21.46 -14.11
C PHE A 93 11.77 -21.69 -14.43
N SER A 94 11.47 -21.99 -15.70
CA SER A 94 10.10 -22.12 -16.21
C SER A 94 9.28 -23.24 -15.56
N SER A 95 9.94 -24.27 -15.01
CA SER A 95 9.29 -25.39 -14.31
C SER A 95 8.83 -25.02 -12.89
N LEU A 96 9.31 -23.92 -12.30
CA LEU A 96 8.90 -23.51 -10.96
C LEU A 96 7.51 -22.87 -11.01
N ARG A 97 6.58 -23.45 -10.26
CA ARG A 97 5.25 -22.89 -10.00
C ARG A 97 5.26 -22.01 -8.75
N TYR A 98 4.28 -21.12 -8.63
CA TYR A 98 4.13 -20.18 -7.52
C TYR A 98 4.21 -20.86 -6.13
N TRP A 99 3.60 -22.04 -5.94
CA TRP A 99 3.66 -22.80 -4.69
C TRP A 99 5.06 -23.25 -4.27
N HIS A 100 6.03 -23.34 -5.19
CA HIS A 100 7.43 -23.61 -4.85
C HIS A 100 8.19 -22.30 -4.58
N ILE A 101 7.89 -21.26 -5.36
CA ILE A 101 8.58 -19.97 -5.28
C ILE A 101 8.31 -19.29 -3.94
N ALA A 102 7.06 -19.26 -3.49
CA ALA A 102 6.68 -18.65 -2.22
C ALA A 102 7.44 -19.19 -0.99
N PRO A 103 7.49 -20.52 -0.71
CA PRO A 103 8.25 -21.03 0.43
C PRO A 103 9.75 -20.83 0.29
N ILE A 104 10.32 -20.95 -0.92
CA ILE A 104 11.75 -20.65 -1.16
C ILE A 104 12.04 -19.19 -0.80
N MET A 105 11.20 -18.26 -1.24
CA MET A 105 11.31 -16.83 -0.92
C MET A 105 11.25 -16.56 0.58
N ILE A 106 10.37 -17.26 1.31
CA ILE A 106 10.29 -17.14 2.77
C ILE A 106 11.59 -17.63 3.43
N VAL A 107 12.11 -18.80 3.03
CA VAL A 107 13.36 -19.33 3.60
C VAL A 107 14.53 -18.39 3.33
N VAL A 108 14.68 -17.88 2.11
CA VAL A 108 15.70 -16.90 1.76
C VAL A 108 15.53 -15.63 2.58
N PHE A 109 14.30 -15.13 2.71
CA PHE A 109 14.00 -13.94 3.51
C PHE A 109 14.37 -14.12 4.98
N LEU A 110 14.07 -15.28 5.58
CA LEU A 110 14.43 -15.58 6.97
C LEU A 110 15.94 -15.56 7.20
N HIS A 111 16.74 -16.08 6.26
CA HIS A 111 18.20 -15.99 6.33
C HIS A 111 18.67 -14.54 6.27
N VAL A 112 18.14 -13.75 5.32
CA VAL A 112 18.46 -12.32 5.22
C VAL A 112 18.10 -11.60 6.52
N ALA A 113 16.88 -11.79 7.04
CA ALA A 113 16.43 -11.19 8.30
C ALA A 113 17.36 -11.55 9.48
N TYR A 114 17.78 -12.82 9.57
CA TYR A 114 18.76 -13.26 10.58
C TYR A 114 20.10 -12.52 10.45
N PHE A 115 20.65 -12.43 9.23
CA PHE A 115 21.90 -11.73 8.99
C PHE A 115 21.80 -10.23 9.30
N LEU A 116 20.73 -9.56 8.85
CA LEU A 116 20.51 -8.14 9.12
C LEU A 116 20.45 -7.87 10.63
N ASN A 117 19.71 -8.69 11.38
CA ASN A 117 19.58 -8.51 12.82
C ASN A 117 20.90 -8.71 13.57
N LYS A 118 21.78 -9.62 13.11
CA LYS A 118 23.02 -9.96 13.80
C LYS A 118 24.22 -9.10 13.40
N LYS A 119 24.26 -8.61 12.15
CA LYS A 119 25.48 -8.02 11.57
C LYS A 119 25.41 -6.51 11.34
N ILE A 120 24.21 -5.92 11.32
CA ILE A 120 24.07 -4.50 10.98
C ILE A 120 24.04 -3.64 12.24
N LYS A 121 24.77 -2.52 12.19
CA LYS A 121 24.77 -1.49 13.23
C LYS A 121 23.47 -0.71 13.23
N ILE A 122 23.03 -0.29 14.41
CA ILE A 122 21.78 0.43 14.60
C ILE A 122 21.68 1.73 13.78
N GLU A 123 22.80 2.45 13.64
CA GLU A 123 22.92 3.69 12.86
C GLU A 123 22.63 3.45 11.38
N THR A 124 23.12 2.33 10.84
CA THR A 124 22.88 1.93 9.45
C THR A 124 21.40 1.61 9.25
N VAL A 125 20.80 0.87 10.19
CA VAL A 125 19.37 0.55 10.16
C VAL A 125 18.51 1.81 10.16
N GLN A 126 18.82 2.76 11.05
CA GLN A 126 18.10 4.04 11.10
C GLN A 126 18.24 4.85 9.80
N THR A 127 19.43 4.82 9.19
CA THR A 127 19.65 5.47 7.88
C THR A 127 18.76 4.84 6.82
N PHE A 128 18.68 3.50 6.76
CA PHE A 128 17.77 2.82 5.84
C PHE A 128 16.29 3.15 6.13
N SER A 129 15.86 3.17 7.39
CA SER A 129 14.49 3.56 7.76
C SER A 129 14.17 5.00 7.32
N LEU A 130 15.11 5.93 7.42
CA LEU A 130 14.97 7.29 6.91
C LEU A 130 14.81 7.33 5.40
N VAL A 131 15.70 6.66 4.67
CA VAL A 131 15.63 6.57 3.20
C VAL A 131 14.30 5.96 2.76
N LEU A 132 13.87 4.86 3.37
CA LEU A 132 12.59 4.23 3.07
C LEU A 132 11.42 5.18 3.35
N THR A 133 11.45 5.89 4.47
CA THR A 133 10.41 6.88 4.82
C THR A 133 10.32 7.98 3.77
N ILE A 134 11.46 8.58 3.38
CA ILE A 134 11.49 9.67 2.41
C ILE A 134 11.05 9.18 1.03
N VAL A 135 11.56 8.02 0.58
CA VAL A 135 11.24 7.46 -0.74
C VAL A 135 9.76 7.06 -0.82
N PHE A 136 9.28 6.21 0.08
CA PHE A 136 7.91 5.73 0.02
C PHE A 136 6.89 6.79 0.44
N GLY A 137 7.23 7.64 1.43
CA GLY A 137 6.40 8.78 1.79
C GLY A 137 6.33 9.81 0.67
N GLY A 138 7.46 10.17 0.06
CA GLY A 138 7.53 11.09 -1.07
C GLY A 138 6.79 10.57 -2.29
N LEU A 139 6.98 9.29 -2.66
CA LEU A 139 6.24 8.65 -3.74
C LEU A 139 4.74 8.61 -3.46
N THR A 140 4.33 8.32 -2.22
CA THR A 140 2.92 8.33 -1.82
C THR A 140 2.30 9.71 -2.03
N LEU A 141 2.94 10.77 -1.50
CA LEU A 141 2.47 12.14 -1.66
C LEU A 141 2.42 12.56 -3.12
N PHE A 142 3.48 12.27 -3.88
CA PHE A 142 3.55 12.59 -5.30
C PHE A 142 2.41 11.95 -6.10
N ASN A 143 2.15 10.66 -5.89
CA ASN A 143 1.05 9.96 -6.56
C ASN A 143 -0.33 10.54 -6.19
N VAL A 144 -0.55 10.89 -4.92
CA VAL A 144 -1.80 11.53 -4.50
C VAL A 144 -1.99 12.89 -5.17
N LEU A 145 -0.94 13.72 -5.20
CA LEU A 145 -0.99 15.05 -5.82
C LEU A 145 -1.36 14.97 -7.31
N LEU A 146 -0.81 14.01 -8.04
CA LEU A 146 -1.15 13.81 -9.45
C LEU A 146 -2.59 13.32 -9.67
N ALA A 147 -3.18 12.63 -8.71
CA ALA A 147 -4.54 12.10 -8.83
C ALA A 147 -5.65 13.12 -8.51
N ILE A 148 -5.32 14.26 -7.88
CA ILE A 148 -6.29 15.32 -7.51
C ILE A 148 -7.18 15.75 -8.69
N PRO A 149 -6.65 16.14 -9.88
CA PRO A 149 -7.50 16.61 -10.97
C PRO A 149 -8.51 15.54 -11.44
N VAL A 150 -8.06 14.28 -11.54
CA VAL A 150 -8.90 13.16 -11.97
C VAL A 150 -10.03 12.90 -10.97
N ILE A 151 -9.74 12.98 -9.68
CA ILE A 151 -10.75 12.83 -8.62
C ILE A 151 -11.76 13.98 -8.69
N GLY A 152 -11.29 15.21 -8.93
CA GLY A 152 -12.16 16.39 -9.07
C GLY A 152 -13.15 16.25 -10.23
N GLU A 153 -12.66 15.85 -11.40
CA GLU A 153 -13.50 15.64 -12.60
C GLU A 153 -14.55 14.54 -12.36
N LYS A 154 -14.14 13.41 -11.75
CA LYS A 154 -15.05 12.30 -11.40
C LYS A 154 -16.20 12.76 -10.50
N ILE A 155 -15.88 13.58 -9.50
CA ILE A 155 -16.87 14.10 -8.55
C ILE A 155 -17.86 15.01 -9.28
N GLU A 156 -17.39 15.92 -10.14
CA GLU A 156 -18.24 16.81 -10.93
C GLU A 156 -19.19 16.04 -11.86
N ILE A 157 -18.67 15.06 -12.61
CA ILE A 157 -19.47 14.21 -13.49
C ILE A 157 -20.53 13.45 -12.70
N SER A 158 -20.17 12.90 -11.54
CA SER A 158 -21.09 12.17 -10.66
C SER A 158 -22.23 13.07 -10.15
N TYR A 159 -21.94 14.32 -9.79
CA TYR A 159 -22.96 15.30 -9.39
C TYR A 159 -23.88 15.68 -10.56
N LYS A 160 -23.31 15.94 -11.74
CA LYS A 160 -24.09 16.28 -12.95
C LYS A 160 -25.04 15.16 -13.33
N ASN A 161 -24.55 13.92 -13.37
CA ASN A 161 -25.36 12.75 -13.72
C ASN A 161 -26.47 12.50 -12.68
N LYS A 162 -26.18 12.67 -11.38
CA LYS A 162 -27.20 12.53 -10.33
C LYS A 162 -28.32 13.57 -10.50
N ASN A 163 -27.98 14.82 -10.80
CA ASN A 163 -28.96 15.89 -11.00
C ASN A 163 -29.82 15.69 -12.25
N GLN A 164 -29.23 15.20 -13.36
CA GLN A 164 -29.98 14.87 -14.56
C GLN A 164 -30.98 13.73 -14.33
N ASN A 165 -30.57 12.65 -13.65
CA ASN A 165 -31.47 11.53 -13.33
C ASN A 165 -32.62 11.94 -12.39
N LEU A 166 -32.40 12.92 -11.50
CA LEU A 166 -33.45 13.50 -10.65
C LEU A 166 -34.45 14.36 -11.43
N GLN A 167 -34.00 15.05 -12.50
CA GLN A 167 -34.90 15.80 -13.38
C GLN A 167 -35.74 14.88 -14.27
N ILE A 168 -35.18 13.78 -14.76
CA ILE A 168 -35.90 12.78 -15.58
C ILE A 168 -36.93 12.01 -14.73
N SER A 169 -36.63 11.79 -13.43
CA SER A 169 -37.53 11.09 -12.50
C SER A 169 -38.61 11.97 -11.87
N ARG A 170 -38.63 13.30 -12.12
CA ARG A 170 -39.75 14.15 -11.69
C ARG A 170 -40.97 13.88 -12.59
N PRO A 171 -42.17 13.61 -12.04
CA PRO A 171 -43.39 13.32 -12.80
C PRO A 171 -44.00 14.59 -13.43
N ASP A 172 -43.19 15.54 -13.87
CA ASP A 172 -43.67 16.81 -14.43
C ASP A 172 -44.15 16.67 -15.88
N ASN A 173 -44.03 15.46 -16.47
CA ASN A 173 -44.45 15.13 -17.83
C ASN A 173 -45.47 13.99 -17.89
N ILE A 174 -46.30 13.79 -16.86
CA ILE A 174 -47.50 12.96 -17.02
C ILE A 174 -48.50 13.79 -17.84
N ILE A 175 -48.38 13.72 -19.17
CA ILE A 175 -49.45 14.08 -20.08
C ILE A 175 -50.56 13.06 -19.83
N LEU A 176 -51.49 13.40 -18.94
CA LEU A 176 -52.71 12.62 -18.75
C LEU A 176 -53.46 12.60 -20.10
N PRO A 177 -53.82 11.42 -20.63
CA PRO A 177 -54.67 11.36 -21.81
C PRO A 177 -55.98 12.09 -21.50
N ASN A 178 -56.40 13.00 -22.38
CA ASN A 178 -57.66 13.71 -22.22
C ASN A 178 -58.80 12.74 -22.56
N PHE A 179 -59.50 12.23 -21.53
CA PHE A 179 -60.56 11.22 -21.66
C PHE A 179 -61.98 11.82 -21.83
N TYR A 180 -62.11 13.09 -22.21
CA TYR A 180 -63.42 13.67 -22.50
C TYR A 180 -63.72 13.67 -24.00
N TYR A 181 -64.33 12.58 -24.48
CA TYR A 181 -65.24 12.56 -25.64
C TYR A 181 -66.35 11.54 -25.40
#